data_AF-A0A1Y1JI29-F1
#
_entry.id   AF-A0A1Y1JI29-F1
#
_cell.length_a   1.000
_cell.length_b   1.000
_cell.length_c   1.000
_cell.angle_alpha   90.00
_cell.angle_beta   90.00
_cell.angle_gamma   90.00
#
_symmetry.space_group_name_H-M   'P 1'
#
loop_
_entity.id
_entity.type
_entity.pdbx_description
1 polymer ?
#
loop_
_entity_poly.entity_id
_entity_poly.type
_entity_poly.pdbx_seq_one_letter_code
_entity_poly.pdbx_strand_id
1 'polypeptide(L)'
;MRYQDLLKKIKLSNRFKGNIYMNRAFSHGGGGGSTEQVKYVKEGKGKYIFYTAVTSVALSLGITYAYENYILYKWNNKYDYSYNPDISTIENKLKERKEAKEGKREKRHVSKNIILVRHGQYERKNRNDENSKKLTKEGCKQAEITGKKLKDILNNKKINVIYHSDLIRAKETAQIISKYFPNATLVNDPNLNEGTPYLPDPIPKSSKFDTNKIRLDNKRINKAYETYFYQPPGDEDEYQLIICHGNVIRYFLCRALQLPLFSWLRFSSYNCGITWIVLDDEGSVVLREFGSVSHLPFESVTYF
;
A
#
# COMPACT_ATOMS: atom_id res chain seq x y z
N MET A 1 16.48 23.60 14.68
CA MET A 1 17.31 23.83 15.90
C MET A 1 18.74 23.40 15.57
N ARG A 2 19.73 24.30 15.60
CA ARG A 2 21.08 24.06 15.03
C ARG A 2 21.87 23.02 15.83
N TYR A 3 22.54 22.12 15.11
CA TYR A 3 23.33 20.96 15.60
C TYR A 3 24.47 21.32 16.58
N GLN A 4 24.79 22.61 16.76
CA GLN A 4 25.84 23.07 17.67
C GLN A 4 25.46 22.98 19.16
N ASP A 5 24.17 22.87 19.50
CA ASP A 5 23.72 22.82 20.90
C ASP A 5 23.69 21.41 21.50
N LEU A 6 23.74 20.35 20.68
CA LEU A 6 23.77 18.96 21.14
C LEU A 6 25.13 18.57 21.75
N LEU A 7 26.23 19.11 21.21
CA LEU A 7 27.58 18.86 21.72
C LEU A 7 27.87 19.58 23.05
N LYS A 8 27.13 20.66 23.38
CA LYS A 8 27.27 21.38 24.66
C LYS A 8 26.61 20.68 25.84
N LYS A 9 25.65 19.77 25.61
CA LYS A 9 24.96 19.01 26.69
C LYS A 9 25.66 17.72 27.09
N ILE A 10 26.63 17.25 26.31
CA ILE A 10 27.38 16.05 26.62
C ILE A 10 28.60 16.44 27.48
N LYS A 11 28.38 16.64 28.78
CA LYS A 11 29.46 16.59 29.79
C LYS A 11 29.98 15.16 29.90
N LEU A 12 30.74 14.70 28.89
CA LEU A 12 31.53 13.48 28.96
C LEU A 12 32.93 13.80 29.53
N SER A 13 32.96 14.37 30.73
CA SER A 13 34.19 14.40 31.53
C SER A 13 33.85 13.96 32.95
N ASN A 14 34.61 12.96 33.42
CA ASN A 14 34.72 12.45 34.79
C ASN A 14 33.85 11.27 35.28
N ARG A 15 33.14 10.53 34.43
CA ARG A 15 32.48 9.25 34.85
C ARG A 15 32.71 8.03 33.96
N PHE A 16 33.87 7.93 33.30
CA PHE A 16 34.34 6.69 32.65
C PHE A 16 35.56 6.08 33.38
N LYS A 17 35.53 6.10 34.72
CA LYS A 17 36.41 5.30 35.58
C LYS A 17 35.55 4.39 36.44
N GLY A 18 35.17 3.24 35.91
CA GLY A 18 34.44 2.23 36.64
C GLY A 18 33.73 1.26 35.70
N ASN A 19 34.24 0.03 35.65
CA ASN A 19 33.60 -1.16 35.08
C ASN A 19 33.52 -1.28 33.55
N ILE A 20 34.69 -1.36 32.91
CA ILE A 20 34.86 -2.23 31.72
C ILE A 20 36.01 -3.20 32.01
N TYR A 21 35.81 -4.08 32.99
CA TYR A 21 36.55 -5.34 33.07
C TYR A 21 35.79 -6.38 32.24
N MET A 22 35.85 -6.26 30.91
CA MET A 22 35.55 -7.38 30.02
C MET A 22 36.85 -8.17 29.87
N ASN A 23 37.06 -9.15 30.75
CA ASN A 23 38.08 -10.18 30.57
C ASN A 23 37.68 -11.06 29.38
N ARG A 24 37.96 -10.61 28.15
CA ARG A 24 38.14 -11.52 27.02
C ARG A 24 39.56 -12.09 27.11
N ALA A 25 39.66 -13.27 27.72
CA ALA A 25 40.87 -14.07 27.68
C ALA A 25 41.10 -14.53 26.24
N PHE A 26 42.13 -13.99 25.57
CA PHE A 26 42.67 -14.59 24.37
C PHE A 26 43.52 -15.79 24.80
N SER A 27 43.13 -16.99 24.37
CA SER A 27 43.84 -18.24 24.65
C SER A 27 45.31 -18.11 24.24
N HIS A 28 46.23 -18.24 25.20
CA HIS A 28 47.64 -18.41 24.91
C HIS A 28 47.84 -19.84 24.39
N GLY A 29 48.00 -19.98 23.06
CA GLY A 29 48.56 -21.19 22.48
C GLY A 29 50.02 -21.31 22.91
N GLY A 30 50.32 -22.31 23.74
CA GLY A 30 51.69 -22.67 24.10
C GLY A 30 52.38 -23.39 22.95
N GLY A 31 53.60 -22.98 22.64
CA GLY A 31 54.49 -23.62 21.68
C GLY A 31 55.73 -22.76 21.52
N GLY A 32 56.90 -23.27 21.92
CA GLY A 32 58.10 -22.49 22.20
C GLY A 32 58.74 -21.80 20.99
N GLY A 33 59.50 -20.74 21.28
CA GLY A 33 60.51 -20.17 20.39
C GLY A 33 60.28 -18.70 20.02
N SER A 34 61.25 -17.87 20.37
CA SER A 34 61.42 -16.43 20.07
C SER A 34 60.60 -15.42 20.89
N THR A 35 61.34 -14.60 21.63
CA THR A 35 60.92 -13.43 22.40
C THR A 35 60.54 -12.25 21.48
N GLU A 36 59.52 -12.41 20.64
CA GLU A 36 58.73 -11.28 20.17
C GLU A 36 57.57 -11.07 21.13
N GLN A 37 57.88 -10.50 22.30
CA GLN A 37 56.85 -9.97 23.17
C GLN A 37 55.96 -9.04 22.35
N VAL A 38 54.68 -9.39 22.29
CA VAL A 38 53.60 -8.72 21.57
C VAL A 38 53.58 -7.21 21.89
N LYS A 39 54.40 -6.45 21.17
CA LYS A 39 54.59 -5.01 21.32
C LYS A 39 53.41 -4.20 20.74
N TYR A 40 52.38 -4.89 20.25
CA TYR A 40 51.14 -4.30 19.75
C TYR A 40 50.07 -4.07 20.83
N VAL A 41 50.26 -4.55 22.08
CA VAL A 41 49.13 -4.73 23.02
C VAL A 41 48.96 -3.63 24.08
N LYS A 42 49.84 -2.62 24.19
CA LYS A 42 49.63 -1.51 25.16
C LYS A 42 49.49 -0.11 24.54
N GLU A 43 50.35 0.28 23.61
CA GLU A 43 50.30 1.63 23.01
C GLU A 43 49.21 1.81 21.93
N GLY A 44 48.71 0.70 21.39
CA GLY A 44 47.65 0.71 20.38
C GLY A 44 46.23 0.60 20.95
N LYS A 45 46.04 0.19 22.21
CA LYS A 45 44.70 -0.15 22.75
C LYS A 45 43.77 1.06 22.81
N GLY A 46 44.24 2.20 23.32
CA GLY A 46 43.41 3.41 23.41
C GLY A 46 43.02 3.94 22.02
N LYS A 47 43.98 3.99 21.10
CA LYS A 47 43.73 4.39 19.69
C LYS A 47 42.81 3.42 18.98
N TYR A 48 43.01 2.11 19.15
CA TYR A 48 42.17 1.07 18.56
C TYR A 48 40.74 1.12 19.09
N ILE A 49 40.54 1.29 20.40
CA ILE A 49 39.23 1.46 21.02
C ILE A 49 38.56 2.72 20.48
N PHE A 50 39.29 3.82 20.39
CA PHE A 50 38.78 5.09 19.86
C PHE A 50 38.35 4.95 18.39
N TYR A 51 39.20 4.42 17.52
CA TYR A 51 38.87 4.21 16.11
C TYR A 51 37.70 3.25 15.94
N THR A 52 37.65 2.16 16.70
CA THR A 52 36.55 1.19 16.66
C THR A 52 35.24 1.83 17.12
N ALA A 53 35.27 2.68 18.15
CA ALA A 53 34.08 3.40 18.60
C ALA A 53 33.60 4.41 17.55
N VAL A 54 34.52 5.21 16.99
CA VAL A 54 34.19 6.20 15.95
C VAL A 54 33.63 5.52 14.70
N THR A 55 34.24 4.43 14.23
CA THR A 55 33.73 3.68 13.06
C THR A 55 32.40 3.00 13.35
N SER A 56 32.19 2.46 14.56
CA SER A 56 30.91 1.85 14.94
C SER A 56 29.78 2.89 15.02
N VAL A 57 30.07 4.08 15.57
CA VAL A 57 29.10 5.19 15.62
C VAL A 57 28.83 5.72 14.21
N ALA A 58 29.86 5.92 13.40
CA ALA A 58 29.70 6.38 12.01
C ALA A 58 28.94 5.36 11.15
N LEU A 59 29.22 4.07 11.30
CA LEU A 59 28.48 3.00 10.64
C LEU A 59 27.04 2.94 11.14
N SER A 60 26.81 3.08 12.45
CA SER A 60 25.45 3.12 13.03
C SER A 60 24.66 4.32 12.50
N LEU A 61 25.26 5.51 12.44
CA LEU A 61 24.65 6.71 11.88
C LEU A 61 24.40 6.56 10.37
N GLY A 62 25.36 6.00 9.64
CA GLY A 62 25.24 5.74 8.20
C GLY A 62 24.16 4.72 7.88
N ILE A 63 24.08 3.62 8.64
CA ILE A 63 23.02 2.62 8.54
C ILE A 63 21.68 3.22 8.96
N THR A 64 21.61 4.03 10.01
CA THR A 64 20.37 4.69 10.45
C THR A 64 19.88 5.68 9.41
N TYR A 65 20.76 6.52 8.88
CA TYR A 65 20.44 7.44 7.78
C TYR A 65 20.01 6.68 6.53
N ALA A 66 20.72 5.62 6.15
CA ALA A 66 20.35 4.78 5.02
C ALA A 66 18.99 4.10 5.25
N TYR A 67 18.77 3.62 6.47
CA TYR A 67 17.54 2.96 6.88
C TYR A 67 16.37 3.94 6.87
N GLU A 68 16.51 5.15 7.41
CA GLU A 68 15.49 6.20 7.45
C GLU A 68 15.15 6.78 6.09
N ASN A 69 16.13 6.97 5.21
CA ASN A 69 15.91 7.65 3.94
C ASN A 69 15.60 6.70 2.78
N TYR A 70 16.03 5.43 2.87
CA TYR A 70 15.96 4.51 1.72
C TYR A 70 15.27 3.17 2.03
N ILE A 71 15.26 2.70 3.28
CA ILE A 71 14.70 1.38 3.64
C ILE A 71 13.34 1.52 4.36
N LEU A 72 13.11 2.65 5.03
CA LEU A 72 11.94 2.89 5.85
C LEU A 72 10.66 3.16 5.06
N TYR A 73 10.09 2.10 4.48
CA TYR A 73 8.65 1.90 4.48
C TYR A 73 8.26 1.28 5.83
N LYS A 74 7.70 2.02 6.79
CA LYS A 74 7.31 1.43 8.09
C LYS A 74 5.80 1.29 8.27
N TRP A 75 5.28 0.09 8.00
CA TRP A 75 4.15 -0.45 8.75
C TRP A 75 4.68 -0.94 10.11
N ASN A 76 4.08 -0.48 11.21
CA ASN A 76 4.43 -0.84 12.58
C ASN A 76 3.30 -1.65 13.22
N ASN A 77 3.58 -2.85 13.74
CA ASN A 77 2.60 -3.71 14.43
C ASN A 77 2.22 -3.20 15.85
N LYS A 78 2.55 -1.95 16.20
CA LYS A 78 2.32 -1.36 17.54
C LYS A 78 1.44 -0.10 17.57
N TYR A 79 0.82 0.29 16.45
CA TYR A 79 -0.16 1.40 16.35
C TYR A 79 0.21 2.71 17.06
N ASP A 80 1.50 3.01 17.23
CA ASP A 80 1.94 4.29 17.79
C ASP A 80 2.85 4.95 16.76
N TYR A 81 2.39 6.08 16.23
CA TYR A 81 2.99 6.80 15.11
C TYR A 81 3.32 8.20 15.58
N SER A 82 4.57 8.41 16.02
CA SER A 82 5.15 9.74 15.99
C SER A 82 5.69 9.98 14.57
N TYR A 83 4.79 10.30 13.63
CA TYR A 83 5.21 10.92 12.37
C TYR A 83 5.52 12.39 12.71
N ASN A 84 6.79 12.74 12.85
CA ASN A 84 7.20 14.13 12.93
C ASN A 84 7.89 14.48 11.61
N PRO A 85 7.15 14.85 10.55
CA PRO A 85 7.77 15.33 9.33
C PRO A 85 8.55 16.61 9.67
N ASP A 86 9.76 16.73 9.17
CA ASP A 86 10.54 17.96 9.34
C ASP A 86 9.75 19.14 8.72
N ILE A 87 9.29 20.05 9.57
CA ILE A 87 8.45 21.20 9.20
C ILE A 87 9.11 22.02 8.08
N SER A 88 10.44 22.11 8.07
CA SER A 88 11.19 22.85 7.06
C SER A 88 11.01 22.28 5.65
N THR A 89 10.87 20.96 5.53
CA THR A 89 10.62 20.28 4.24
C THR A 89 9.20 20.57 3.73
N ILE A 90 8.23 20.68 4.64
CA ILE A 90 6.85 21.05 4.29
C ILE A 90 6.80 22.49 3.81
N GLU A 91 7.42 23.41 4.55
CA GLU A 91 7.47 24.84 4.21
C GLU A 91 8.10 25.07 2.83
N ASN A 92 9.21 24.38 2.52
CA ASN A 92 9.86 24.47 1.21
C ASN A 92 8.95 23.99 0.07
N LYS A 93 8.29 22.84 0.21
CA LYS A 93 7.33 22.34 -0.80
C LYS A 93 6.15 23.28 -1.01
N LEU A 94 5.64 23.89 0.06
CA LEU A 94 4.56 24.87 -0.02
C LEU A 94 5.01 26.14 -0.75
N LYS A 95 6.27 26.57 -0.56
CA LYS A 95 6.86 27.70 -1.25
C LYS A 95 7.03 27.43 -2.75
N GLU A 96 7.62 26.30 -3.11
CA GLU A 96 7.78 25.86 -4.52
C GLU A 96 6.42 25.81 -5.25
N ARG A 97 5.38 25.31 -4.58
CA ARG A 97 4.03 25.26 -5.16
C ARG A 97 3.40 26.64 -5.35
N LYS A 98 3.68 27.61 -4.46
CA LYS A 98 3.22 29.00 -4.61
C LYS A 98 3.92 29.67 -5.78
N GLU A 99 5.25 29.53 -5.88
CA GLU A 99 6.05 30.07 -6.98
C GLU A 99 5.64 29.48 -8.33
N ALA A 100 5.35 28.17 -8.40
CA ALA A 100 4.88 27.51 -9.61
C ALA A 100 3.48 27.99 -10.09
N LYS A 101 2.68 28.58 -9.19
CA LYS A 101 1.34 29.13 -9.47
C LYS A 101 1.36 30.62 -9.81
N GLU A 102 2.39 31.37 -9.42
CA GLU A 102 2.52 32.79 -9.78
C GLU A 102 2.65 32.96 -11.31
N GLY A 103 1.74 33.74 -11.90
CA GLY A 103 1.74 34.06 -13.33
C GLY A 103 1.06 33.04 -14.26
N LYS A 104 0.57 31.89 -13.76
CA LYS A 104 -0.24 30.93 -14.55
C LYS A 104 -1.73 31.15 -14.31
N ARG A 105 -2.53 31.12 -15.39
CA ARG A 105 -3.99 31.12 -15.31
C ARG A 105 -4.44 29.86 -14.55
N GLU A 106 -5.30 30.02 -13.55
CA GLU A 106 -5.78 28.92 -12.72
C GLU A 106 -6.58 27.94 -13.58
N LYS A 107 -5.98 26.80 -13.95
CA LYS A 107 -6.70 25.73 -14.66
C LYS A 107 -7.67 25.09 -13.67
N ARG A 108 -8.90 24.85 -14.10
CA ARG A 108 -9.87 24.07 -13.31
C ARG A 108 -9.27 22.70 -13.03
N HIS A 109 -9.13 22.34 -11.75
CA HIS A 109 -8.74 20.98 -11.36
C HIS A 109 -9.79 19.98 -11.83
N VAL A 110 -9.32 18.93 -12.51
CA VAL A 110 -10.16 17.82 -12.95
C VAL A 110 -9.76 16.54 -12.23
N SER A 111 -10.73 15.67 -12.01
CA SER A 111 -10.53 14.43 -11.28
C SER A 111 -11.10 13.24 -12.02
N LYS A 112 -10.38 12.13 -11.92
CA LYS A 112 -10.86 10.81 -12.28
C LYS A 112 -11.37 10.09 -11.05
N ASN A 113 -12.67 9.77 -11.06
CA ASN A 113 -13.37 9.09 -10.01
C ASN A 113 -13.52 7.61 -10.41
N ILE A 114 -12.80 6.74 -9.70
CA ILE A 114 -12.77 5.29 -9.95
C ILE A 114 -13.59 4.61 -8.85
N ILE A 115 -14.77 4.12 -9.21
CA ILE A 115 -15.69 3.42 -8.32
C ILE A 115 -15.57 1.93 -8.60
N LEU A 116 -15.00 1.20 -7.65
CA LEU A 116 -14.81 -0.24 -7.69
C LEU A 116 -15.89 -0.93 -6.84
N VAL A 117 -16.53 -1.95 -7.38
CA VAL A 117 -17.56 -2.74 -6.69
C VAL A 117 -17.15 -4.21 -6.69
N ARG A 118 -17.12 -4.83 -5.51
CA ARG A 118 -16.94 -6.29 -5.42
C ARG A 118 -18.23 -6.99 -5.83
N HIS A 119 -18.14 -8.08 -6.57
CA HIS A 119 -19.30 -8.91 -6.92
C HIS A 119 -20.18 -9.30 -5.70
N GLY A 120 -21.47 -9.56 -5.93
CA GLY A 120 -22.41 -10.07 -4.93
C GLY A 120 -22.08 -11.48 -4.43
N GLN A 121 -22.78 -11.93 -3.39
CA GLN A 121 -22.67 -13.29 -2.87
C GLN A 121 -22.97 -14.31 -3.97
N TYR A 122 -22.22 -15.40 -4.01
CA TYR A 122 -22.30 -16.38 -5.09
C TYR A 122 -22.15 -17.82 -4.58
N GLU A 123 -22.61 -18.77 -5.38
CA GLU A 123 -22.54 -20.20 -5.10
C GLU A 123 -21.08 -20.71 -5.13
N ARG A 124 -20.69 -21.46 -4.10
CA ARG A 124 -19.29 -21.92 -3.93
C ARG A 124 -19.13 -23.43 -3.87
N LYS A 125 -20.20 -24.19 -4.13
CA LYS A 125 -20.25 -25.64 -3.96
C LYS A 125 -19.23 -26.36 -4.86
N ASN A 126 -19.12 -25.97 -6.13
CA ASN A 126 -18.20 -26.58 -7.08
C ASN A 126 -16.97 -25.69 -7.29
N ARG A 127 -15.82 -26.13 -6.77
CA ARG A 127 -14.57 -25.35 -6.87
C ARG A 127 -14.02 -25.26 -8.29
N ASN A 128 -14.20 -26.32 -9.09
CA ASN A 128 -13.56 -26.48 -10.40
C ASN A 128 -14.42 -25.99 -11.58
N ASP A 129 -15.71 -25.74 -11.36
CA ASP A 129 -16.62 -25.25 -12.39
C ASP A 129 -16.94 -23.77 -12.17
N GLU A 130 -16.32 -22.91 -12.97
CA GLU A 130 -16.52 -21.47 -12.86
C GLU A 130 -17.93 -21.03 -13.28
N ASN A 131 -18.61 -21.79 -14.16
CA ASN A 131 -19.96 -21.47 -14.62
C ASN A 131 -21.02 -21.75 -13.54
N SER A 132 -20.72 -22.64 -12.59
CA SER A 132 -21.59 -22.91 -11.44
C SER A 132 -21.56 -21.82 -10.37
N LYS A 133 -20.59 -20.90 -10.42
CA LYS A 133 -20.35 -19.86 -9.40
C LYS A 133 -21.21 -18.61 -9.59
N LYS A 134 -22.49 -18.82 -9.88
CA LYS A 134 -23.51 -17.78 -10.09
C LYS A 134 -23.90 -17.10 -8.79
N LEU A 135 -24.48 -15.90 -8.87
CA LEU A 135 -25.02 -15.19 -7.72
C LEU A 135 -26.11 -16.01 -7.01
N THR A 136 -26.09 -15.96 -5.69
CA THR A 136 -27.19 -16.48 -4.88
C THR A 136 -28.38 -15.51 -4.98
N LYS A 137 -29.56 -15.93 -4.48
CA LYS A 137 -30.70 -15.01 -4.32
C LYS A 137 -30.33 -13.76 -3.50
N GLU A 138 -29.50 -13.92 -2.48
CA GLU A 138 -29.04 -12.82 -1.66
C GLU A 138 -28.03 -11.94 -2.41
N GLY A 139 -27.09 -12.54 -3.16
CA GLY A 139 -26.18 -11.80 -4.02
C GLY A 139 -26.88 -10.93 -5.06
N CYS A 140 -27.98 -11.42 -5.64
CA CYS A 140 -28.82 -10.62 -6.53
C CYS A 140 -29.45 -9.42 -5.80
N LYS A 141 -29.97 -9.60 -4.58
CA LYS A 141 -30.53 -8.49 -3.78
C LYS A 141 -29.45 -7.47 -3.41
N GLN A 142 -28.28 -7.93 -2.98
CA GLN A 142 -27.13 -7.07 -2.70
C GLN A 142 -26.80 -6.20 -3.92
N ALA A 143 -26.72 -6.80 -5.11
CA ALA A 143 -26.43 -6.09 -6.35
C ALA A 143 -27.53 -5.08 -6.72
N GLU A 144 -28.82 -5.41 -6.52
CA GLU A 144 -29.94 -4.48 -6.75
C GLU A 144 -29.86 -3.27 -5.81
N ILE A 145 -29.62 -3.49 -4.51
CA ILE A 145 -29.49 -2.39 -3.52
C ILE A 145 -28.26 -1.53 -3.82
N THR A 146 -27.16 -2.16 -4.24
CA THR A 146 -25.93 -1.47 -4.63
C THR A 146 -26.12 -0.63 -5.89
N GLY A 147 -26.85 -1.14 -6.89
CA GLY A 147 -27.21 -0.38 -8.09
C GLY A 147 -28.01 0.89 -7.76
N LYS A 148 -29.02 0.77 -6.89
CA LYS A 148 -29.78 1.93 -6.38
C LYS A 148 -28.86 2.95 -5.69
N LYS A 149 -28.03 2.49 -4.75
CA LYS A 149 -27.10 3.37 -4.03
C LYS A 149 -26.14 4.10 -4.98
N LEU A 150 -25.58 3.40 -5.95
CA LEU A 150 -24.68 3.98 -6.94
C LEU A 150 -25.39 5.04 -7.78
N LYS A 151 -26.62 4.78 -8.21
CA LYS A 151 -27.44 5.77 -8.94
C LYS A 151 -27.66 7.03 -8.11
N ASP A 152 -27.93 6.89 -6.82
CA ASP A 152 -28.18 8.02 -5.93
C ASP A 152 -26.92 8.86 -5.70
N ILE A 153 -25.76 8.24 -5.43
CA ILE A 153 -24.51 8.98 -5.17
C ILE A 153 -23.84 9.52 -6.44
N LEU A 154 -24.09 8.88 -7.60
CA LEU A 154 -23.61 9.32 -8.90
C LEU A 154 -24.67 10.11 -9.67
N ASN A 155 -25.71 10.59 -8.99
CA ASN A 155 -26.75 11.39 -9.62
C ASN A 155 -26.14 12.63 -10.30
N ASN A 156 -26.59 12.91 -11.53
CA ASN A 156 -26.05 13.95 -12.42
C ASN A 156 -24.58 13.76 -12.87
N LYS A 157 -23.96 12.59 -12.62
CA LYS A 157 -22.63 12.25 -13.15
C LYS A 157 -22.75 11.41 -14.40
N LYS A 158 -21.87 11.68 -15.37
CA LYS A 158 -21.87 11.00 -16.66
C LYS A 158 -21.13 9.66 -16.55
N ILE A 159 -21.88 8.56 -16.44
CA ILE A 159 -21.36 7.19 -16.49
C ILE A 159 -21.64 6.61 -17.88
N ASN A 160 -20.63 6.60 -18.75
CA ASN A 160 -20.76 6.08 -20.11
C ASN A 160 -20.44 4.59 -20.21
N VAL A 161 -19.60 4.08 -19.32
CA VAL A 161 -19.08 2.71 -19.40
C VAL A 161 -19.03 2.09 -18.02
N ILE A 162 -19.47 0.85 -17.94
CA ILE A 162 -19.33 -0.01 -16.77
C ILE A 162 -18.43 -1.17 -17.17
N TYR A 163 -17.23 -1.22 -16.59
CA TYR A 163 -16.29 -2.31 -16.81
C TYR A 163 -16.58 -3.45 -15.85
N HIS A 164 -16.41 -4.69 -16.30
CA HIS A 164 -16.54 -5.83 -15.40
C HIS A 164 -15.61 -6.98 -15.77
N SER A 165 -15.27 -7.78 -14.75
CA SER A 165 -14.57 -9.04 -14.92
C SER A 165 -15.39 -10.04 -15.75
N ASP A 166 -14.69 -10.97 -16.40
CA ASP A 166 -15.26 -12.05 -17.18
C ASP A 166 -15.89 -13.18 -16.35
N LEU A 167 -15.62 -13.25 -15.05
CA LEU A 167 -16.16 -14.30 -14.18
C LEU A 167 -17.66 -14.10 -13.93
N ILE A 168 -18.43 -15.19 -13.96
CA ILE A 168 -19.91 -15.16 -14.00
C ILE A 168 -20.53 -14.32 -12.88
N ARG A 169 -20.06 -14.45 -11.65
CA ARG A 169 -20.51 -13.64 -10.50
C ARG A 169 -20.36 -12.13 -10.71
N ALA A 170 -19.28 -11.69 -11.38
CA ALA A 170 -19.05 -10.29 -11.70
C ALA A 170 -19.92 -9.85 -12.87
N LYS A 171 -20.09 -10.69 -13.90
CA LYS A 171 -21.01 -10.46 -15.03
C LYS A 171 -22.45 -10.26 -14.55
N GLU A 172 -22.98 -11.17 -13.74
CA GLU A 172 -24.35 -11.10 -13.22
C GLU A 172 -24.54 -9.86 -12.31
N THR A 173 -23.53 -9.54 -11.48
CA THR A 173 -23.56 -8.31 -10.65
C THR A 173 -23.60 -7.06 -11.54
N ALA A 174 -22.75 -7.00 -12.56
CA ALA A 174 -22.70 -5.87 -13.50
C ALA A 174 -24.01 -5.72 -14.30
N GLN A 175 -24.60 -6.83 -14.74
CA GLN A 175 -25.90 -6.84 -15.42
C GLN A 175 -27.00 -6.26 -14.53
N ILE A 176 -27.06 -6.65 -13.27
CA ILE A 176 -28.04 -6.10 -12.31
C ILE A 176 -27.81 -4.60 -12.10
N ILE A 177 -26.58 -4.18 -11.83
CA ILE A 177 -26.25 -2.76 -11.59
C ILE A 177 -26.50 -1.91 -12.84
N SER A 178 -26.24 -2.43 -14.04
CA SER A 178 -26.42 -1.69 -15.30
C SER A 178 -27.84 -1.22 -15.55
N LYS A 179 -28.86 -1.89 -14.98
CA LYS A 179 -30.27 -1.46 -15.06
C LYS A 179 -30.50 -0.05 -14.51
N TYR A 180 -29.65 0.39 -13.59
CA TYR A 180 -29.71 1.72 -12.98
C TYR A 180 -28.95 2.80 -13.77
N PHE A 181 -28.19 2.39 -14.79
CA PHE A 181 -27.38 3.23 -15.66
C PHE A 181 -27.66 2.90 -17.14
N PRO A 182 -28.87 3.19 -17.65
CA PRO A 182 -29.32 2.72 -18.98
C PRO A 182 -28.49 3.26 -20.15
N ASN A 183 -27.78 4.38 -19.97
CA ASN A 183 -26.92 4.98 -20.98
C ASN A 183 -25.49 4.41 -20.96
N ALA A 184 -25.16 3.55 -19.99
CA ALA A 184 -23.82 3.03 -19.83
C ALA A 184 -23.65 1.69 -20.55
N THR A 185 -22.59 1.58 -21.35
CA THR A 185 -22.24 0.34 -22.03
C THR A 185 -21.51 -0.60 -21.06
N LEU A 186 -21.92 -1.87 -21.00
CA LEU A 186 -21.17 -2.90 -20.29
C LEU A 186 -19.98 -3.36 -21.12
N VAL A 187 -18.77 -3.27 -20.55
CA VAL A 187 -17.54 -3.71 -21.21
C VAL A 187 -16.86 -4.79 -20.37
N ASN A 188 -16.65 -5.94 -20.99
CA ASN A 188 -15.92 -7.04 -20.40
C ASN A 188 -14.41 -6.82 -20.46
N ASP A 189 -13.71 -7.03 -19.34
CA ASP A 189 -12.26 -7.10 -19.31
C ASP A 189 -11.79 -8.32 -18.50
N PRO A 190 -11.25 -9.36 -19.16
CA PRO A 190 -10.67 -10.52 -18.48
C PRO A 190 -9.47 -10.15 -17.58
N ASN A 191 -8.82 -9.00 -17.78
CA ASN A 191 -7.73 -8.57 -16.92
C ASN A 191 -8.22 -8.22 -15.50
N LEU A 192 -9.52 -7.96 -15.31
CA LEU A 192 -10.16 -7.76 -14.02
C LEU A 192 -10.51 -9.07 -13.28
N ASN A 193 -10.26 -10.25 -13.85
CA ASN A 193 -10.57 -11.54 -13.19
C ASN A 193 -9.86 -11.69 -11.84
N GLU A 194 -10.51 -12.40 -10.91
CA GLU A 194 -9.90 -12.65 -9.60
C GLU A 194 -8.56 -13.36 -9.76
N GLY A 195 -7.60 -13.02 -8.91
CA GLY A 195 -6.25 -13.57 -9.01
C GLY A 195 -5.43 -13.31 -7.76
N THR A 196 -4.18 -13.75 -7.78
CA THR A 196 -3.21 -13.46 -6.72
C THR A 196 -2.17 -12.48 -7.24
N PRO A 197 -2.36 -11.16 -7.04
CA PRO A 197 -1.53 -10.15 -7.70
C PRO A 197 -0.12 -10.04 -7.11
N TYR A 198 0.07 -10.37 -5.83
CA TYR A 198 1.37 -10.25 -5.15
C TYR A 198 1.40 -11.20 -3.95
N LEU A 199 2.58 -11.62 -3.50
CA LEU A 199 2.71 -12.44 -2.30
C LEU A 199 2.33 -11.59 -1.06
N PRO A 200 1.28 -11.96 -0.30
CA PRO A 200 0.87 -11.19 0.85
C PRO A 200 1.80 -11.42 2.05
N ASP A 201 1.88 -10.42 2.93
CA ASP A 201 2.55 -10.51 4.22
C ASP A 201 1.66 -9.88 5.31
N PRO A 202 1.24 -10.60 6.37
CA PRO A 202 1.54 -12.01 6.63
C PRO A 202 0.85 -12.97 5.68
N ILE A 203 1.47 -14.13 5.44
CA ILE A 203 0.89 -15.22 4.66
C ILE A 203 -0.19 -15.93 5.52
N PRO A 204 -1.47 -15.97 5.10
CA PRO A 204 -2.50 -16.68 5.85
C PRO A 204 -2.24 -18.18 5.90
N LYS A 205 -2.34 -18.80 7.09
CA LYS A 205 -2.04 -20.22 7.32
C LYS A 205 -2.81 -21.20 6.41
N SER A 206 -4.04 -20.84 6.05
CA SER A 206 -4.92 -21.68 5.22
C SER A 206 -4.71 -21.52 3.71
N SER A 207 -3.87 -20.58 3.29
CA SER A 207 -3.68 -20.23 1.87
C SER A 207 -2.40 -20.84 1.31
N LYS A 208 -2.54 -21.54 0.18
CA LYS A 208 -1.40 -22.00 -0.62
C LYS A 208 -1.20 -21.03 -1.77
N PHE A 209 0.02 -20.52 -1.90
CA PHE A 209 0.40 -19.59 -2.97
C PHE A 209 1.31 -20.29 -3.96
N ASP A 210 0.99 -20.16 -5.25
CA ASP A 210 1.79 -20.68 -6.35
C ASP A 210 2.50 -19.53 -7.07
N THR A 211 3.82 -19.64 -7.21
CA THR A 211 4.67 -18.58 -7.77
C THR A 211 4.35 -18.30 -9.25
N ASN A 212 4.07 -19.34 -10.04
CA ASN A 212 3.74 -19.19 -11.45
C ASN A 212 2.39 -18.49 -11.63
N LYS A 213 1.39 -18.87 -10.82
CA LYS A 213 0.09 -18.22 -10.78
C LYS A 213 0.21 -16.76 -10.37
N ILE A 214 1.00 -16.45 -9.34
CA ILE A 214 1.27 -15.07 -8.93
C ILE A 214 1.86 -14.27 -10.10
N ARG A 215 2.86 -14.82 -10.79
CA ARG A 215 3.50 -14.13 -11.93
C ARG A 215 2.51 -13.81 -13.05
N LEU A 216 1.66 -14.77 -13.41
CA LEU A 216 0.65 -14.60 -14.46
C LEU A 216 -0.45 -13.61 -14.05
N ASP A 217 -0.99 -13.76 -12.83
CA ASP A 217 -2.01 -12.87 -12.30
C ASP A 217 -1.48 -11.45 -12.10
N ASN A 218 -0.25 -11.30 -11.61
CA ASN A 218 0.40 -10.00 -11.44
C ASN A 218 0.49 -9.24 -12.78
N LYS A 219 0.96 -9.90 -13.85
CA LYS A 219 1.06 -9.27 -15.17
C LYS A 219 -0.30 -8.78 -15.67
N ARG A 220 -1.31 -9.64 -15.56
CA ARG A 220 -2.68 -9.36 -15.99
C ARG A 220 -3.32 -8.23 -15.18
N ILE A 221 -3.23 -8.28 -13.85
CA ILE A 221 -3.83 -7.29 -12.95
C ILE A 221 -3.10 -5.94 -13.07
N ASN A 222 -1.78 -5.90 -13.28
CA ASN A 222 -1.08 -4.65 -13.56
C ASN A 222 -1.51 -4.01 -14.88
N LYS A 223 -1.72 -4.81 -15.93
CA LYS A 223 -2.30 -4.31 -17.19
C LYS A 223 -3.67 -3.66 -16.97
N ALA A 224 -4.53 -4.26 -16.15
CA ALA A 224 -5.80 -3.66 -15.77
C ALA A 224 -5.59 -2.35 -14.98
N TYR A 225 -4.68 -2.32 -14.02
CA TYR A 225 -4.36 -1.10 -13.27
C TYR A 225 -3.95 0.04 -14.20
N GLU A 226 -3.00 -0.20 -15.12
CA GLU A 226 -2.53 0.78 -16.10
C GLU A 226 -3.64 1.26 -17.05
N THR A 227 -4.63 0.41 -17.32
CA THR A 227 -5.78 0.76 -18.18
C THR A 227 -6.76 1.71 -17.49
N TYR A 228 -6.96 1.56 -16.17
CA TYR A 228 -8.00 2.28 -15.43
C TYR A 228 -7.47 3.43 -14.56
N PHE A 229 -6.22 3.37 -14.11
CA PHE A 229 -5.60 4.37 -13.24
C PHE A 229 -4.65 5.25 -14.06
N TYR A 230 -5.23 6.14 -14.87
CA TYR A 230 -4.51 7.13 -15.67
C TYR A 230 -4.96 8.55 -15.32
N GLN A 231 -4.07 9.52 -15.51
CA GLN A 231 -4.38 10.93 -15.27
C GLN A 231 -5.45 11.41 -16.26
N PRO A 232 -6.54 12.06 -15.80
CA PRO A 232 -7.62 12.50 -16.68
C PRO A 232 -7.09 13.45 -17.77
N PRO A 233 -7.28 13.14 -19.07
CA PRO A 233 -6.74 13.93 -20.18
C PRO A 233 -7.62 15.15 -20.53
N GLY A 234 -8.87 15.18 -20.09
CA GLY A 234 -9.86 16.20 -20.45
C GLY A 234 -9.94 17.38 -19.47
N ASP A 235 -10.95 18.23 -19.67
CA ASP A 235 -11.24 19.40 -18.83
C ASP A 235 -12.49 19.21 -17.93
N GLU A 236 -13.02 17.98 -17.88
CA GLU A 236 -14.15 17.59 -17.03
C GLU A 236 -13.81 16.40 -16.12
N ASP A 237 -14.53 16.27 -15.01
CA ASP A 237 -14.40 15.12 -14.12
C ASP A 237 -14.87 13.83 -14.83
N GLU A 238 -14.03 12.80 -14.81
CA GLU A 238 -14.36 11.48 -15.33
C GLU A 238 -14.89 10.58 -14.20
N TYR A 239 -15.90 9.77 -14.50
CA TYR A 239 -16.44 8.79 -13.57
C TYR A 239 -16.45 7.41 -14.23
N GLN A 240 -15.83 6.44 -13.58
CA GLN A 240 -15.73 5.06 -14.05
C GLN A 240 -16.28 4.11 -13.00
N LEU A 241 -17.14 3.18 -13.43
CA LEU A 241 -17.67 2.11 -12.60
C LEU A 241 -17.06 0.78 -13.03
N ILE A 242 -16.44 0.05 -12.08
CA ILE A 242 -15.74 -1.21 -12.33
C ILE A 242 -16.25 -2.27 -11.36
N ILE A 243 -16.81 -3.36 -11.88
CA ILE A 243 -17.29 -4.50 -11.08
C ILE A 243 -16.29 -5.66 -11.19
N CYS A 244 -15.62 -5.98 -10.08
CA CYS A 244 -14.61 -7.03 -10.06
C CYS A 244 -14.58 -7.77 -8.71
N HIS A 245 -13.39 -7.99 -8.16
CA HIS A 245 -13.18 -8.97 -7.08
C HIS A 245 -12.31 -8.41 -5.95
N GLY A 246 -12.36 -9.10 -4.81
CA GLY A 246 -11.72 -8.63 -3.58
C GLY A 246 -10.21 -8.47 -3.71
N ASN A 247 -9.48 -9.43 -4.30
CA ASN A 247 -8.01 -9.31 -4.37
C ASN A 247 -7.59 -8.20 -5.33
N VAL A 248 -8.27 -8.09 -6.46
CA VAL A 248 -8.03 -7.04 -7.48
C VAL A 248 -8.22 -5.65 -6.87
N ILE A 249 -9.37 -5.40 -6.21
CA ILE A 249 -9.68 -4.10 -5.57
C ILE A 249 -8.63 -3.73 -4.51
N ARG A 250 -8.26 -4.69 -3.66
CA ARG A 250 -7.28 -4.46 -2.59
C ARG A 250 -5.88 -4.18 -3.13
N TYR A 251 -5.51 -4.85 -4.22
CA TYR A 251 -4.24 -4.58 -4.89
C TYR A 251 -4.23 -3.21 -5.58
N PHE A 252 -5.32 -2.85 -6.27
CA PHE A 252 -5.47 -1.51 -6.86
C PHE A 252 -5.39 -0.43 -5.78
N LEU A 253 -6.02 -0.63 -4.63
CA LEU A 253 -5.90 0.27 -3.49
C LEU A 253 -4.44 0.46 -3.07
N CYS A 254 -3.71 -0.64 -2.84
CA CYS A 254 -2.30 -0.54 -2.46
C CYS A 254 -1.46 0.18 -3.51
N ARG A 255 -1.67 -0.12 -4.80
CA ARG A 255 -0.96 0.54 -5.90
C ARG A 255 -1.26 2.04 -5.95
N ALA A 256 -2.53 2.42 -5.88
CA ALA A 256 -2.97 3.80 -6.04
C ALA A 256 -2.52 4.68 -4.87
N LEU A 257 -2.61 4.17 -3.65
CA LEU A 257 -2.18 4.89 -2.44
C LEU A 257 -0.70 4.71 -2.10
N GLN A 258 0.07 4.05 -2.98
CA GLN A 258 1.50 3.77 -2.77
C GLN A 258 1.78 3.04 -1.44
N LEU A 259 0.84 2.18 -1.02
CA LEU A 259 1.02 1.32 0.14
C LEU A 259 1.86 0.10 -0.24
N PRO A 260 2.58 -0.52 0.71
CA PRO A 260 3.34 -1.73 0.45
C PRO A 260 2.45 -2.82 -0.17
N LEU A 261 2.83 -3.30 -1.35
CA LEU A 261 1.95 -4.16 -2.16
C LEU A 261 1.58 -5.46 -1.47
N PHE A 262 2.44 -6.00 -0.60
CA PHE A 262 2.16 -7.20 0.21
C PHE A 262 1.03 -7.02 1.24
N SER A 263 0.60 -5.78 1.50
CA SER A 263 -0.43 -5.46 2.51
C SER A 263 -1.85 -5.73 2.00
N TRP A 264 -2.04 -6.10 0.74
CA TRP A 264 -3.37 -6.21 0.12
C TRP A 264 -4.33 -7.14 0.86
N LEU A 265 -3.85 -8.24 1.47
CA LEU A 265 -4.70 -9.12 2.28
C LEU A 265 -5.06 -8.60 3.67
N ARG A 266 -4.48 -7.48 4.11
CA ARG A 266 -4.83 -6.83 5.39
C ARG A 266 -6.13 -6.06 5.30
N PHE A 267 -6.63 -5.82 4.09
CA PHE A 267 -7.89 -5.16 3.83
C PHE A 267 -9.01 -6.19 3.64
N SER A 268 -10.17 -5.93 4.23
CA SER A 268 -11.39 -6.74 4.06
C SER A 268 -12.42 -5.96 3.25
N SER A 269 -12.91 -6.53 2.16
CA SER A 269 -13.97 -5.95 1.32
C SER A 269 -15.12 -6.96 1.27
N TYR A 270 -16.33 -6.57 1.65
CA TYR A 270 -17.52 -7.43 1.64
C TYR A 270 -18.14 -7.54 0.24
N ASN A 271 -19.02 -8.51 0.02
CA ASN A 271 -19.78 -8.63 -1.22
C ASN A 271 -20.57 -7.35 -1.49
N CYS A 272 -20.59 -6.89 -2.75
CA CYS A 272 -21.19 -5.60 -3.11
C CYS A 272 -20.63 -4.38 -2.36
N GLY A 273 -19.43 -4.51 -1.77
CA GLY A 273 -18.73 -3.41 -1.15
C GLY A 273 -18.27 -2.38 -2.18
N ILE A 274 -18.51 -1.10 -1.91
CA ILE A 274 -18.13 0.03 -2.74
C ILE A 274 -16.80 0.60 -2.27
N THR A 275 -15.84 0.74 -3.19
CA THR A 275 -14.56 1.44 -2.98
C THR A 275 -14.47 2.59 -3.96
N TRP A 276 -14.19 3.80 -3.49
CA TRP A 276 -14.11 5.01 -4.31
C TRP A 276 -12.74 5.65 -4.17
N ILE A 277 -11.97 5.65 -5.25
CA ILE A 277 -10.66 6.29 -5.36
C ILE A 277 -10.76 7.48 -6.32
N VAL A 278 -10.16 8.60 -5.95
CA VAL A 278 -10.10 9.82 -6.76
C VAL A 278 -8.65 10.10 -7.11
N LEU A 279 -8.35 10.24 -8.39
CA LEU A 279 -7.05 10.67 -8.92
C LEU A 279 -7.22 12.04 -9.55
N ASP A 280 -6.49 13.06 -9.09
CA ASP A 280 -6.55 14.39 -9.71
C ASP A 280 -5.58 14.51 -10.91
N ASP A 281 -5.66 15.65 -11.58
CA ASP A 281 -4.80 16.06 -12.70
C ASP A 281 -3.39 16.48 -12.29
N GLU A 282 -3.03 16.43 -11.01
CA GLU A 282 -1.66 16.60 -10.52
C GLU A 282 -1.03 15.26 -10.11
N GLY A 283 -1.79 14.16 -10.15
CA GLY A 283 -1.35 12.82 -9.75
C GLY A 283 -1.59 12.48 -8.28
N SER A 284 -2.28 13.33 -7.52
CA SER A 284 -2.68 13.02 -6.14
C SER A 284 -3.79 11.97 -6.14
N VAL A 285 -3.71 11.03 -5.19
CA VAL A 285 -4.71 9.99 -5.01
C VAL A 285 -5.36 10.10 -3.64
N VAL A 286 -6.69 10.08 -3.61
CA VAL A 286 -7.49 10.10 -2.39
C VAL A 286 -8.43 8.89 -2.38
N LEU A 287 -8.38 8.11 -1.31
CA LEU A 287 -9.41 7.13 -1.00
C LEU A 287 -10.57 7.84 -0.28
N ARG A 288 -11.75 7.84 -0.90
CA ARG A 288 -12.98 8.37 -0.29
C ARG A 288 -13.66 7.34 0.60
N GLU A 289 -13.70 6.10 0.13
CA GLU A 289 -14.41 5.01 0.79
C GLU A 289 -13.79 3.68 0.39
N PHE A 290 -13.69 2.73 1.31
CA PHE A 290 -13.15 1.39 1.03
C PHE A 290 -14.13 0.30 1.47
N GLY A 291 -14.55 -0.54 0.52
CA GLY A 291 -15.34 -1.74 0.78
C GLY A 291 -16.65 -1.50 1.52
N SER A 292 -17.26 -0.32 1.37
CA SER A 292 -18.44 0.08 2.14
C SER A 292 -19.68 -0.70 1.73
N VAL A 293 -20.40 -1.11 2.76
CA VAL A 293 -21.66 -1.85 2.68
C VAL A 293 -22.76 -1.17 3.49
N SER A 294 -22.59 0.11 3.80
CA SER A 294 -23.55 0.89 4.60
C SER A 294 -24.93 1.00 3.95
N HIS A 295 -25.02 0.80 2.63
CA HIS A 295 -26.27 0.74 1.88
C HIS A 295 -26.99 -0.60 1.99
N LEU A 296 -26.31 -1.65 2.47
CA LEU A 296 -26.91 -2.96 2.66
C LEU A 296 -27.54 -3.06 4.06
N PRO A 297 -28.72 -3.71 4.19
CA PRO A 297 -29.21 -4.16 5.48
C PRO A 297 -28.18 -5.07 6.15
N PHE A 298 -28.07 -5.00 7.49
CA PHE A 298 -27.08 -5.76 8.25
C PHE A 298 -27.12 -7.27 7.93
N GLU A 299 -28.33 -7.83 7.83
CA GLU A 299 -28.54 -9.25 7.54
C GLU A 299 -28.08 -9.68 6.14
N SER A 300 -27.97 -8.71 5.22
CA SER A 300 -27.50 -8.91 3.86
C SER A 300 -25.99 -8.74 3.73
N VAL A 301 -25.26 -8.34 4.79
CA VAL A 301 -23.80 -8.14 4.70
C VAL A 301 -23.08 -9.49 4.77
N THR A 302 -22.45 -9.87 3.65
CA THR A 302 -21.70 -11.13 3.53
C THR A 302 -20.28 -10.90 3.04
N TYR A 303 -19.33 -11.74 3.48
CA TYR A 303 -17.92 -11.64 3.07
C TYR A 303 -17.50 -12.70 2.03
N PHE A 304 -18.17 -13.84 2.03
CA PHE A 304 -17.72 -15.06 1.37
C PHE A 304 -18.58 -15.47 0.18
#